data_AF-M0KDC6-F1
#
_entry.id   AF-M0KDC6-F1
#
_cell.length_a   1.000
_cell.length_b   1.000
_cell.length_c   1.000
_cell.angle_alpha   90.00
_cell.angle_beta   90.00
_cell.angle_gamma   90.00
#
_symmetry.space_group_name_H-M   'P 1'
#
loop_
_entity.id
_entity.type
_entity.pdbx_description
1 polymer ?
#
loop_
_entity_poly.entity_id
_entity_poly.type
_entity_poly.pdbx_seq_one_letter_code
_entity_poly.pdbx_strand_id
1 'polypeptide(L)'
;MDFDEFTGEIQHRLELPGTGEAVRATRATLLPLGQRIPAENAADFAASLPMEIKWYMTGAVRDHGQRFDWTEFVDRVAEIEGVEPSDAAYHARVVVDLMHTAVPAADFQDLRGQLPESADEENWRELFSIVDAGGWGEAEEVQTGGGPQKSAEAPQWDSQ
;
A
#
# COMPACT_ATOMS: atom_id res chain seq x y z
N MET A 1 -11.40 10.21 -4.39
CA MET A 1 -10.23 10.64 -3.60
C MET A 1 -9.46 11.68 -4.37
N ASP A 2 -9.22 12.84 -3.77
CA ASP A 2 -8.29 13.85 -4.33
C ASP A 2 -6.89 13.72 -3.71
N PHE A 3 -5.97 14.60 -4.09
CA PHE A 3 -4.57 14.53 -3.62
C PHE A 3 -4.42 14.78 -2.12
N ASP A 4 -5.19 15.73 -1.57
CA ASP A 4 -5.11 16.10 -0.16
C ASP A 4 -5.70 14.98 0.71
N GLU A 5 -6.80 14.37 0.28
CA GLU A 5 -7.38 13.19 0.92
C GLU A 5 -6.43 11.99 0.86
N PHE A 6 -5.82 11.70 -0.30
CA PHE A 6 -4.88 10.60 -0.45
C PHE A 6 -3.66 10.75 0.47
N THR A 7 -3.02 11.93 0.43
CA THR A 7 -1.79 12.17 1.21
C THR A 7 -2.07 12.31 2.71
N GLY A 8 -3.23 12.84 3.09
CA GLY A 8 -3.70 12.85 4.47
C GLY A 8 -3.93 11.45 5.03
N GLU A 9 -4.50 10.55 4.23
CA GLU A 9 -4.73 9.16 4.62
C GLU A 9 -3.40 8.39 4.77
N ILE A 10 -2.46 8.54 3.83
CA ILE A 10 -1.11 7.96 3.98
C ILE A 10 -0.41 8.50 5.22
N GLN A 11 -0.48 9.83 5.45
CA GLN A 11 0.12 10.43 6.62
C GLN A 11 -0.47 9.83 7.91
N HIS A 12 -1.79 9.68 7.97
CA HIS A 12 -2.47 9.11 9.13
C HIS A 12 -2.06 7.65 9.35
N ARG A 13 -2.14 6.80 8.32
CA ARG A 13 -1.87 5.37 8.42
C ARG A 13 -0.44 5.02 8.79
N LEU A 14 0.51 5.86 8.41
CA LEU A 14 1.93 5.69 8.67
C LEU A 14 2.43 6.57 9.83
N GLU A 15 1.54 7.28 10.52
CA GLU A 15 1.86 8.20 11.61
C GLU A 15 2.98 9.21 11.25
N LEU A 16 2.99 9.66 9.99
CA LEU A 16 4.07 10.50 9.46
C LEU A 16 3.97 11.94 9.98
N PRO A 17 5.12 12.62 10.17
CA PRO A 17 5.16 13.96 10.76
C PRO A 17 4.55 15.04 9.85
N GLY A 18 4.31 14.75 8.57
CA GLY A 18 3.71 15.70 7.64
C GLY A 18 3.38 15.13 6.26
N THR A 19 2.70 15.95 5.47
CA THR A 19 2.32 15.65 4.08
C THR A 19 3.54 15.42 3.18
N GLY A 20 4.66 16.10 3.47
CA GLY A 20 5.89 15.96 2.68
C GLY A 20 6.46 14.54 2.76
N GLU A 21 6.40 13.91 3.93
CA GLU A 21 6.78 12.53 4.18
C GLU A 21 5.82 11.57 3.49
N ALA A 22 4.51 11.81 3.58
CA ALA A 22 3.50 10.99 2.90
C ALA A 22 3.70 10.98 1.38
N VAL A 23 3.99 12.15 0.79
CA VAL A 23 4.32 12.27 -0.64
C VAL A 23 5.62 11.53 -0.97
N ARG A 24 6.64 11.60 -0.10
CA ARG A 24 7.91 10.87 -0.31
C ARG A 24 7.70 9.36 -0.28
N ALA A 25 7.01 8.81 0.71
CA ALA A 25 6.68 7.38 0.80
C ALA A 25 5.87 6.91 -0.43
N THR A 26 4.87 7.70 -0.83
CA THR A 26 4.08 7.41 -2.04
C THR A 26 4.95 7.39 -3.29
N ARG A 27 5.76 8.42 -3.51
CA ARG A 27 6.68 8.49 -4.65
C ARG A 27 7.67 7.34 -4.65
N ALA A 28 8.26 7.03 -3.49
CA ALA A 28 9.24 5.97 -3.33
C ALA A 28 8.66 4.60 -3.66
N THR A 29 7.37 4.37 -3.36
CA THR A 29 6.65 3.14 -3.69
C THR A 29 6.29 3.06 -5.18
N LEU A 30 5.72 4.14 -5.74
CA LEU A 30 5.15 4.12 -7.10
C LEU A 30 6.19 4.13 -8.21
N LEU A 31 7.34 4.77 -8.00
CA LEU A 31 8.39 4.83 -9.01
C LEU A 31 8.94 3.43 -9.36
N PRO A 32 9.42 2.62 -8.40
CA PRO A 32 9.83 1.25 -8.69
C PRO A 32 8.65 0.39 -9.17
N LEU A 33 7.46 0.53 -8.59
CA LEU A 33 6.30 -0.27 -9.03
C LEU A 33 5.97 -0.02 -10.51
N GLY A 34 5.99 1.25 -10.95
CA GLY A 34 5.82 1.62 -12.35
C GLY A 34 6.95 1.10 -13.26
N GLN A 35 8.19 1.05 -12.77
CA GLN A 35 9.31 0.44 -13.50
C GLN A 35 9.14 -1.08 -13.66
N ARG A 36 8.57 -1.77 -12.67
CA ARG A 36 8.41 -3.23 -12.65
C ARG A 36 7.40 -3.73 -13.68
N ILE A 37 6.32 -2.99 -13.91
CA ILE A 37 5.20 -3.45 -14.74
C ILE A 37 5.22 -2.81 -16.14
N PRO A 38 4.53 -3.38 -17.13
CA PRO A 38 4.40 -2.78 -18.44
C PRO A 38 3.75 -1.39 -18.38
N ALA A 39 4.11 -0.51 -19.30
CA ALA A 39 3.65 0.89 -19.32
C ALA A 39 2.12 1.01 -19.43
N GLU A 40 1.48 0.10 -20.16
CA GLU A 40 0.01 0.06 -20.30
C GLU A 40 -0.67 -0.26 -18.96
N ASN A 41 -0.23 -1.31 -18.27
CA ASN A 41 -0.76 -1.68 -16.95
C ASN A 41 -0.53 -0.56 -15.91
N ALA A 42 0.62 0.13 -15.97
CA ALA A 42 0.87 1.29 -15.12
C ALA A 42 -0.10 2.44 -15.39
N ALA A 43 -0.40 2.72 -16.65
CA ALA A 43 -1.33 3.76 -17.05
C ALA A 43 -2.77 3.44 -16.65
N ASP A 44 -3.18 2.18 -16.81
CA ASP A 44 -4.52 1.68 -16.47
C ASP A 44 -4.73 1.73 -14.96
N PHE A 45 -3.81 1.13 -14.18
CA PHE A 45 -3.89 1.15 -12.72
C PHE A 45 -3.92 2.57 -12.15
N ALA A 46 -3.12 3.47 -12.72
CA ALA A 46 -3.04 4.85 -12.24
C ALA A 46 -4.18 5.75 -12.77
N ALA A 47 -5.10 5.25 -13.60
CA ALA A 47 -6.12 6.07 -14.27
C ALA A 47 -7.11 6.73 -13.29
N SER A 48 -7.38 6.09 -12.16
CA SER A 48 -8.30 6.60 -11.12
C SER A 48 -7.62 7.41 -10.02
N LEU A 49 -6.28 7.52 -10.05
CA LEU A 49 -5.52 8.24 -9.02
C LEU A 49 -5.50 9.75 -9.29
N PRO A 50 -5.28 10.58 -8.25
CA PRO A 50 -4.97 12.00 -8.44
C PRO A 50 -3.78 12.20 -9.39
N MET A 51 -3.80 13.27 -10.19
CA MET A 51 -2.84 13.51 -11.27
C MET A 51 -1.37 13.43 -10.81
N GLU A 52 -1.09 14.03 -9.65
CA GLU A 52 0.23 14.06 -9.03
C GLU A 52 0.72 12.66 -8.64
N ILE A 53 -0.20 11.83 -8.13
CA ILE A 53 0.08 10.45 -7.71
C ILE A 53 0.29 9.57 -8.94
N LYS A 54 -0.61 9.69 -9.92
CA LYS A 54 -0.51 9.01 -11.21
C LYS A 54 0.83 9.24 -11.91
N TRP A 55 1.35 10.47 -11.83
CA TRP A 55 2.58 10.84 -12.50
C TRP A 55 3.79 10.00 -12.05
N TYR A 56 3.87 9.62 -10.77
CA TYR A 56 4.99 8.83 -10.24
C TYR A 56 5.09 7.42 -10.82
N MET A 57 3.97 6.84 -11.24
CA MET A 57 3.94 5.50 -11.81
C MET A 57 4.02 5.51 -13.35
N THR A 58 3.87 6.70 -13.96
CA THR A 58 3.79 6.88 -15.41
C THR A 58 4.83 7.90 -15.90
N GLY A 59 4.50 9.19 -15.96
CA GLY A 59 5.35 10.22 -16.55
C GLY A 59 6.73 10.41 -15.90
N ALA A 60 6.90 9.95 -14.65
CA ALA A 60 8.20 9.95 -13.96
C ALA A 60 9.06 8.70 -14.26
N VAL A 61 8.46 7.65 -14.83
CA VAL A 61 9.13 6.40 -15.18
C VAL A 61 9.61 6.46 -16.63
N ARG A 62 10.91 6.22 -16.84
CA ARG A 62 11.52 6.19 -18.19
C ARG A 62 11.45 4.81 -18.83
N ASP A 63 11.73 3.78 -18.04
CA ASP A 63 11.85 2.40 -18.49
C ASP A 63 10.90 1.51 -17.69
N HIS A 64 9.86 1.02 -18.36
CA HIS A 64 8.84 0.10 -17.84
C HIS A 64 9.17 -1.36 -18.13
N GLY A 65 8.54 -2.29 -17.41
CA GLY A 65 8.69 -3.74 -17.61
C GLY A 65 10.06 -4.29 -17.22
N GLN A 66 10.78 -3.59 -16.33
CA GLN A 66 12.01 -4.09 -15.74
C GLN A 66 11.71 -5.34 -14.91
N ARG A 67 12.68 -6.25 -14.79
CA ARG A 67 12.57 -7.44 -13.94
C ARG A 67 13.43 -7.27 -12.71
N PHE A 68 12.78 -7.29 -11.56
CA PHE A 68 13.39 -7.35 -10.25
C PHE A 68 12.35 -7.90 -9.26
N ASP A 69 12.84 -8.46 -8.16
CA ASP A 69 12.02 -9.13 -7.15
C ASP A 69 11.58 -8.17 -6.04
N TRP A 70 10.82 -8.71 -5.07
CA TRP A 70 10.39 -7.99 -3.88
C TRP A 70 11.54 -7.37 -3.08
N THR A 71 12.68 -8.05 -2.96
CA THR A 71 13.81 -7.54 -2.17
C THR A 71 14.42 -6.32 -2.84
N GLU A 72 14.69 -6.39 -4.14
CA GLU A 72 15.21 -5.24 -4.90
C GLU A 72 14.17 -4.10 -4.98
N PHE A 73 12.87 -4.40 -5.04
CA PHE A 73 11.84 -3.38 -4.90
C PHE A 73 11.99 -2.62 -3.59
N VAL A 74 12.06 -3.32 -2.45
CA VAL A 74 12.20 -2.71 -1.13
C VAL A 74 13.49 -1.88 -1.03
N ASP A 75 14.61 -2.39 -1.56
CA ASP A 75 15.88 -1.64 -1.57
C ASP A 75 15.75 -0.31 -2.33
N ARG A 76 15.06 -0.31 -3.48
CA ARG A 76 14.80 0.91 -4.27
C ARG A 76 13.86 1.87 -3.51
N VAL A 77 12.82 1.37 -2.85
CA VAL A 77 11.93 2.21 -2.03
C VAL A 77 12.72 2.85 -0.90
N ALA A 78 13.51 2.06 -0.17
CA ALA A 78 14.35 2.51 0.94
C ALA A 78 15.34 3.60 0.51
N GLU A 79 15.99 3.43 -0.65
CA GLU A 79 16.91 4.42 -1.20
C GLU A 79 16.20 5.73 -1.58
N ILE A 80 15.03 5.65 -2.24
CA ILE A 80 14.29 6.85 -2.68
C ILE A 80 13.70 7.60 -1.48
N GLU A 81 13.19 6.88 -0.48
CA GLU A 81 12.56 7.45 0.70
C GLU A 81 13.58 7.94 1.74
N GLY A 82 14.73 7.27 1.84
CA GLY A 82 15.77 7.53 2.83
C GLY A 82 15.49 6.91 4.21
N VAL A 83 14.91 5.71 4.23
CA VAL A 83 14.53 4.96 5.44
C VAL A 83 15.12 3.54 5.43
N GLU A 84 14.99 2.81 6.53
CA GLU A 84 15.45 1.42 6.60
C GLU A 84 14.56 0.49 5.76
N PRO A 85 15.10 -0.63 5.21
CA PRO A 85 14.34 -1.55 4.37
C PRO A 85 13.04 -2.10 5.01
N SER A 86 13.03 -2.31 6.33
CA SER A 86 11.82 -2.76 7.04
C SER A 86 10.69 -1.73 6.99
N ASP A 87 11.05 -0.45 7.13
CA ASP A 87 10.08 0.65 7.12
C ASP A 87 9.59 0.88 5.69
N ALA A 88 10.50 0.87 4.71
CA ALA A 88 10.17 0.97 3.29
C ALA A 88 9.20 -0.14 2.84
N ALA A 89 9.43 -1.39 3.28
CA ALA A 89 8.53 -2.51 3.01
C ALA A 89 7.14 -2.29 3.62
N TYR A 90 7.07 -1.81 4.87
CA TYR A 90 5.81 -1.50 5.54
C TYR A 90 5.07 -0.35 4.84
N HIS A 91 5.77 0.75 4.54
CA HIS A 91 5.21 1.91 3.86
C HIS A 91 4.65 1.54 2.48
N ALA A 92 5.38 0.75 1.70
CA ALA A 92 4.92 0.30 0.39
C ALA A 92 3.63 -0.51 0.48
N ARG A 93 3.50 -1.41 1.47
CA ARG A 93 2.27 -2.19 1.70
C ARG A 93 1.09 -1.30 2.08
N VAL A 94 1.29 -0.30 2.94
CA VAL A 94 0.24 0.66 3.33
C VAL A 94 -0.19 1.54 2.16
N VAL A 95 0.76 2.00 1.34
CA VAL A 95 0.47 2.78 0.12
C VAL A 95 -0.36 1.93 -0.84
N VAL A 96 0.05 0.69 -1.12
CA VAL A 96 -0.71 -0.20 -2.02
C VAL A 96 -2.09 -0.57 -1.46
N ASP A 97 -2.21 -0.75 -0.15
CA ASP A 97 -3.50 -0.95 0.50
C ASP A 97 -4.44 0.26 0.31
N LEU A 98 -3.94 1.49 0.47
CA LEU A 98 -4.77 2.66 0.20
C LEU A 98 -5.21 2.70 -1.27
N MET A 99 -4.30 2.41 -2.21
CA MET A 99 -4.61 2.38 -3.63
C MET A 99 -5.66 1.35 -3.98
N HIS A 100 -5.66 0.19 -3.33
CA HIS A 100 -6.70 -0.83 -3.49
C HIS A 100 -8.12 -0.27 -3.23
N THR A 101 -8.25 0.70 -2.34
CA THR A 101 -9.54 1.37 -2.06
C THR A 101 -9.85 2.51 -3.05
N ALA A 102 -8.83 3.08 -3.69
CA ALA A 102 -8.96 4.23 -4.58
C ALA A 102 -9.18 3.84 -6.05
N VAL A 103 -8.77 2.64 -6.45
CA VAL A 103 -8.85 2.15 -7.84
C VAL A 103 -9.93 1.08 -8.01
N PRO A 104 -10.47 0.89 -9.22
CA PRO A 104 -11.36 -0.23 -9.52
C PRO A 104 -10.71 -1.59 -9.21
N ALA A 105 -11.50 -2.52 -8.66
CA ALA A 105 -11.01 -3.84 -8.28
C ALA A 105 -10.38 -4.62 -9.46
N ALA A 106 -10.88 -4.43 -10.69
CA ALA A 106 -10.32 -5.04 -11.89
C ALA A 106 -8.89 -4.55 -12.16
N ASP A 107 -8.66 -3.23 -12.10
CA ASP A 107 -7.35 -2.64 -12.35
C ASP A 107 -6.33 -3.09 -11.29
N PHE A 108 -6.76 -3.24 -10.03
CA PHE A 108 -5.91 -3.79 -8.97
C PHE A 108 -5.57 -5.27 -9.20
N GLN A 109 -6.53 -6.08 -9.65
CA GLN A 109 -6.28 -7.48 -9.99
C GLN A 109 -5.31 -7.62 -11.17
N ASP A 110 -5.44 -6.74 -12.18
CA ASP A 110 -4.53 -6.71 -13.33
C ASP A 110 -3.12 -6.32 -12.92
N LEU A 111 -2.95 -5.32 -12.03
CA LEU A 111 -1.65 -4.98 -11.43
C LEU A 111 -1.03 -6.20 -10.73
N ARG A 112 -1.79 -6.84 -9.83
CA ARG A 112 -1.32 -8.01 -9.07
C ARG A 112 -0.92 -9.17 -9.98
N GLY A 113 -1.63 -9.35 -11.09
CA GLY A 113 -1.31 -10.33 -12.12
C GLY A 113 0.04 -10.10 -12.84
N GLN A 114 0.63 -8.90 -12.77
CA GLN A 114 1.94 -8.60 -13.34
C GLN A 114 3.12 -8.94 -12.41
N LEU A 115 2.84 -9.32 -11.16
CA LEU A 115 3.82 -9.48 -10.10
C LEU A 115 3.87 -10.95 -9.62
N PRO A 116 4.93 -11.71 -9.95
CA PRO A 116 5.05 -13.11 -9.57
C PRO A 116 5.10 -13.28 -8.04
N GLU A 117 4.06 -13.90 -7.48
CA GLU A 117 3.88 -14.01 -6.03
C GLU A 117 4.65 -15.15 -5.36
N SER A 118 5.08 -16.16 -6.12
CA SER A 118 5.72 -17.33 -5.54
C SER A 118 7.01 -16.93 -4.83
N ALA A 119 7.22 -17.46 -3.62
CA ALA A 119 8.46 -17.26 -2.86
C ALA A 119 9.68 -17.84 -3.59
N ASP A 120 9.47 -18.84 -4.45
CA ASP A 120 10.50 -19.45 -5.28
C ASP A 120 10.80 -18.65 -6.57
N GLU A 121 10.00 -17.62 -6.86
CA GLU A 121 10.15 -16.77 -8.06
C GLU A 121 10.64 -15.37 -7.68
N GLU A 122 9.74 -14.52 -7.19
CA GLU A 122 10.04 -13.10 -6.93
C GLU A 122 9.37 -12.56 -5.64
N ASN A 123 8.58 -13.40 -4.95
CA ASN A 123 7.96 -13.13 -3.65
C ASN A 123 7.10 -11.86 -3.53
N TRP A 124 6.46 -11.42 -4.63
CA TRP A 124 5.66 -10.19 -4.62
C TRP A 124 4.38 -10.24 -3.77
N ARG A 125 3.99 -11.42 -3.28
CA ARG A 125 2.87 -11.56 -2.33
C ARG A 125 3.06 -10.66 -1.12
N GLU A 126 4.30 -10.43 -0.71
CA GLU A 126 4.62 -9.57 0.43
C GLU A 126 4.11 -8.14 0.28
N LEU A 127 4.03 -7.60 -0.93
CA LEU A 127 3.48 -6.26 -1.17
C LEU A 127 1.98 -6.18 -0.81
N PHE A 128 1.27 -7.30 -0.98
CA PHE A 128 -0.18 -7.39 -0.81
C PHE A 128 -0.60 -7.87 0.58
N SER A 129 0.33 -8.05 1.52
CA SER A 129 0.04 -8.68 2.81
C SER A 129 -1.03 -7.96 3.64
N ILE A 130 -1.09 -6.62 3.58
CA ILE A 130 -2.13 -5.84 4.27
C ILE A 130 -3.49 -6.03 3.57
N VAL A 131 -3.51 -5.97 2.25
CA VAL A 131 -4.73 -6.18 1.45
C VAL A 131 -5.30 -7.58 1.70
N ASP A 132 -4.44 -8.60 1.73
CA ASP A 132 -4.80 -10.00 1.99
C ASP A 132 -5.28 -10.22 3.43
N ALA A 133 -4.88 -9.34 4.37
CA ALA A 133 -5.32 -9.35 5.76
C ALA A 133 -6.64 -8.60 6.00
N GLY A 134 -7.30 -8.08 4.96
CA GLY A 134 -8.55 -7.32 5.06
C GLY A 134 -8.38 -5.80 5.05
N GLY A 135 -7.15 -5.31 4.88
CA GLY A 135 -6.79 -3.90 4.82
C GLY A 135 -6.26 -3.34 6.14
N TRP A 136 -5.74 -2.10 6.10
CA TRP A 136 -5.02 -1.49 7.23
C TRP A 136 -5.79 -1.49 8.57
N GLY A 137 -7.11 -1.28 8.55
CA GLY A 137 -7.93 -1.27 9.77
C GLY A 137 -8.16 -2.64 10.43
N GLU A 138 -8.21 -3.73 9.66
CA GLU A 138 -8.30 -5.10 10.21
C GLU A 138 -6.90 -5.63 10.60
N ALA A 139 -5.84 -5.18 9.93
CA ALA A 139 -4.47 -5.53 10.24
C ALA A 139 -3.99 -5.00 11.61
N GLU A 140 -4.44 -3.80 12.02
CA GLU A 140 -4.18 -3.27 13.38
C GLU A 140 -4.82 -4.14 14.47
N GLU A 141 -6.07 -4.61 14.28
CA GLU A 141 -6.75 -5.47 15.25
C GLU A 141 -6.03 -6.81 15.48
N VAL A 142 -5.38 -7.33 14.44
CA VAL A 142 -4.54 -8.55 14.50
C VAL A 142 -3.23 -8.28 15.24
N GLN A 143 -2.65 -7.09 15.10
CA GLN A 143 -1.41 -6.70 15.80
C GLN A 143 -1.63 -6.38 17.28
N THR A 144 -2.81 -5.86 17.66
CA THR A 144 -3.12 -5.43 19.04
C THR A 144 -3.87 -6.46 19.88
N GLY A 145 -3.86 -7.76 19.56
CA GLY A 145 -4.38 -8.82 20.46
C GLY A 145 -5.75 -8.53 21.12
N GLY A 146 -6.65 -7.85 20.40
CA GLY A 146 -7.93 -7.36 20.91
C GLY A 146 -9.01 -8.42 20.74
N GLY A 147 -8.96 -9.49 21.54
CA GLY A 147 -10.07 -10.44 21.58
C GLY A 147 -11.39 -9.72 21.90
N PRO A 148 -12.55 -10.17 21.37
CA PRO A 148 -13.81 -9.48 21.53
C PRO A 148 -14.15 -9.32 23.01
N GLN A 149 -14.09 -8.08 23.52
CA GLN A 149 -14.69 -7.72 24.80
C GLN A 149 -16.21 -7.86 24.63
N LYS A 150 -16.71 -9.06 24.93
CA LYS A 150 -18.12 -9.29 25.22
C LYS A 150 -18.53 -8.23 26.22
N SER A 151 -19.40 -7.33 25.77
CA SER A 151 -20.05 -6.34 26.62
C SER A 151 -20.64 -7.09 27.81
N ALA A 152 -20.13 -6.77 29.00
CA ALA A 152 -20.66 -7.31 30.24
C ALA A 152 -22.14 -6.95 30.32
N GLU A 153 -22.99 -7.96 30.17
CA GLU A 153 -24.40 -7.90 30.45
C GLU A 153 -24.55 -7.47 31.92
N ALA A 154 -25.13 -6.29 32.12
CA ALA A 154 -25.27 -5.68 33.44
C ALA A 154 -26.23 -6.51 34.33
N PRO A 155 -26.08 -6.46 35.66
CA PRO A 155 -26.78 -7.35 36.58
C PRO A 155 -28.29 -7.17 36.54
N GLN A 156 -29.01 -8.29 36.58
CA GLN A 156 -30.44 -8.33 36.87
C GLN A 156 -30.64 -8.13 38.37
N TRP A 157 -31.15 -6.96 38.77
CA TRP A 157 -31.69 -6.77 40.12
C TRP A 157 -33.18 -7.09 40.11
N ASP A 158 -33.51 -8.28 40.63
CA ASP A 158 -34.85 -8.54 41.15
C ASP A 158 -35.06 -7.71 42.42
N SER A 159 -36.16 -6.94 42.49
CA SER A 159 -37.08 -6.84 43.66
C SER A 159 -37.90 -5.54 43.60
N GLN A 160 -39.20 -5.65 43.29
CA GLN A 160 -40.33 -5.47 44.23
C GLN A 160 -41.67 -5.62 43.51
#